data_AF-A0A7S3U2T1-F1
#
_entry.id   AF-A0A7S3U2T1-F1
#
_cell.length_a   1.000
_cell.length_b   1.000
_cell.length_c   1.000
_cell.angle_alpha   90.00
_cell.angle_beta   90.00
_cell.angle_gamma   90.00
#
_symmetry.space_group_name_H-M   'P 1'
#
loop_
_entity.id
_entity.type
_entity.pdbx_description
1 polymer ?
#
loop_
_entity_poly.entity_id
_entity_poly.type
_entity_poly.pdbx_seq_one_letter_code
_entity_poly.pdbx_strand_id
1 'polypeptide(L)'
;FGSRHFVPPAVEAFPPRAAQRSPRASLTGHRGAMQRCVFLLLALLGGAAGTNEVGQKFLDENAKRPGVVTLPSGLQYKVLREGDGEDHPTVGAPCECHYAGTTPSLTPNAIDLDEAEWSEFDSSYKRGSSTSFAPNQVIKGWTEAMQLMVEGDKWEMYIPSDLGYGEGGSGAKIKGGDVLIFRMEILQIKGEKKPADKCDIDSLAGCNDKQKAYVEKQKKATGEKRKAEIKRLEGMMGGEMKAEAKSWLMSRIKLLKKLSSKDEL
;
A
#
# COMPACT_ATOMS: atom_id res chain seq x y z
N PHE A 1 30.72 -47.68 40.90
CA PHE A 1 32.14 -47.49 41.26
C PHE A 1 32.98 -47.67 40.00
N GLY A 2 33.66 -46.63 39.55
CA GLY A 2 34.49 -46.70 38.33
C GLY A 2 34.64 -45.35 37.65
N SER A 3 35.24 -44.39 38.35
CA SER A 3 35.60 -43.06 37.86
C SER A 3 36.58 -43.19 36.69
N ARG A 4 36.26 -42.60 35.53
CA ARG A 4 37.26 -42.29 34.49
C ARG A 4 37.27 -40.79 34.25
N HIS A 5 38.34 -40.18 34.76
CA HIS A 5 38.74 -38.81 34.49
C HIS A 5 39.05 -38.64 32.99
N PHE A 6 38.43 -37.65 32.36
CA PHE A 6 38.81 -37.16 31.04
C PHE A 6 39.45 -35.79 31.23
N VAL A 7 40.73 -35.69 30.90
CA VAL A 7 41.55 -34.47 30.93
C VAL A 7 41.60 -33.90 29.50
N PRO A 8 41.28 -32.61 29.27
CA PRO A 8 41.42 -31.98 27.96
C PRO A 8 42.87 -31.45 27.74
N PRO A 9 43.42 -31.49 26.52
CA PRO A 9 44.66 -30.78 26.20
C PRO A 9 44.42 -29.30 25.89
N ALA A 10 45.43 -28.49 26.21
CA ALA A 10 45.40 -27.04 26.31
C ALA A 10 45.56 -26.28 24.99
N VAL A 11 44.84 -25.15 24.93
CA VAL A 11 45.20 -23.80 24.46
C VAL A 11 46.62 -23.60 23.89
N GLU A 12 46.71 -23.14 22.64
CA GLU A 12 47.79 -22.24 22.19
C GLU A 12 47.18 -20.96 21.60
N ALA A 13 47.64 -19.84 22.15
CA ALA A 13 47.32 -18.46 21.77
C ALA A 13 48.55 -17.80 21.13
N PHE A 14 48.35 -16.61 20.56
CA PHE A 14 49.29 -15.51 20.19
C PHE A 14 49.22 -15.13 18.69
N PRO A 15 49.57 -13.88 18.30
CA PRO A 15 49.52 -12.59 19.01
C PRO A 15 48.82 -11.46 18.20
N PRO A 16 48.56 -10.28 18.81
CA PRO A 16 48.02 -9.10 18.14
C PRO A 16 49.14 -8.23 17.53
N ARG A 17 48.85 -7.47 16.47
CA ARG A 17 49.78 -6.43 15.97
C ARG A 17 49.11 -5.08 15.76
N ALA A 18 49.47 -4.19 16.68
CA ALA A 18 49.82 -2.78 16.56
C ALA A 18 48.90 -1.79 15.83
N ALA A 19 48.39 -0.86 16.63
CA ALA A 19 47.97 0.47 16.25
C ALA A 19 49.10 1.31 15.62
N GLN A 20 48.77 2.15 14.64
CA GLN A 20 49.55 3.34 14.30
C GLN A 20 48.65 4.57 14.18
N ARG A 21 49.19 5.68 14.70
CA ARG A 21 48.56 6.97 15.00
C ARG A 21 48.31 7.83 13.75
N SER A 22 47.42 8.80 13.93
CA SER A 22 47.09 9.87 12.98
C SER A 22 48.26 10.82 12.68
N PRO A 23 48.05 11.75 11.74
CA PRO A 23 48.12 13.15 12.15
C PRO A 23 46.92 13.99 11.70
N ARG A 24 46.67 15.01 12.53
CA ARG A 24 45.77 16.16 12.38
C ARG A 24 46.17 17.02 11.18
N ALA A 25 45.20 17.50 10.42
CA ALA A 25 45.29 18.77 9.70
C ALA A 25 43.94 19.48 9.76
N SER A 26 43.96 20.67 10.34
CA SER A 26 42.87 21.66 10.32
C SER A 26 43.25 22.72 9.29
N LEU A 27 42.29 23.20 8.49
CA LEU A 27 42.08 24.62 8.15
C LEU A 27 40.91 24.78 7.16
N THR A 28 39.85 25.45 7.66
CA THR A 28 39.06 26.52 7.03
C THR A 28 38.58 26.39 5.57
N GLY A 29 37.24 26.31 5.42
CA GLY A 29 36.46 27.42 4.87
C GLY A 29 36.09 27.42 3.37
N HIS A 30 34.78 27.58 3.15
CA HIS A 30 34.07 28.15 1.99
C HIS A 30 33.50 27.23 0.88
N ARG A 31 32.17 27.43 0.73
CA ARG A 31 31.33 27.39 -0.49
C ARG A 31 30.75 26.04 -0.95
N GLY A 32 29.50 25.85 -0.53
CA GLY A 32 28.36 25.46 -1.36
C GLY A 32 28.59 24.45 -2.48
N ALA A 33 28.20 23.21 -2.24
CA ALA A 33 27.82 22.29 -3.30
C ALA A 33 26.63 21.45 -2.82
N MET A 34 25.50 21.73 -3.45
CA MET A 34 24.25 20.96 -3.53
C MET A 34 24.47 19.45 -3.28
N GLN A 35 24.11 18.98 -2.09
CA GLN A 35 24.06 17.55 -1.76
C GLN A 35 22.95 16.92 -2.61
N ARG A 36 23.33 16.30 -3.72
CA ARG A 36 22.43 15.43 -4.48
C ARG A 36 22.10 14.22 -3.62
N CYS A 37 20.97 14.27 -2.93
CA CYS A 37 20.33 13.10 -2.34
C CYS A 37 19.92 12.17 -3.48
N VAL A 38 20.82 11.26 -3.86
CA VAL A 38 20.47 10.10 -4.68
C VAL A 38 19.69 9.16 -3.76
N PHE A 39 18.37 9.26 -3.82
CA PHE A 39 17.47 8.24 -3.28
C PHE A 39 17.71 6.96 -4.09
N LEU A 40 18.56 6.07 -3.57
CA LEU A 40 18.59 4.68 -4.02
C LEU A 40 17.25 4.05 -3.63
N LEU A 41 16.30 4.05 -4.56
CA LEU A 41 15.17 3.13 -4.57
C LEU A 41 15.75 1.72 -4.70
N LEU A 42 15.94 1.06 -3.57
CA LEU A 42 16.15 -0.38 -3.54
C LEU A 42 14.81 -1.02 -3.94
N ALA A 43 14.64 -1.24 -5.25
CA ALA A 43 13.56 -2.05 -5.79
C ALA A 43 13.75 -3.48 -5.27
N LEU A 44 13.10 -3.81 -4.15
CA LEU A 44 12.87 -5.19 -3.77
C LEU A 44 11.99 -5.78 -4.88
N LEU A 45 12.63 -6.50 -5.81
CA LEU A 45 11.96 -7.37 -6.76
C LEU A 45 11.31 -8.51 -5.94
N GLY A 46 10.13 -8.25 -5.41
CA GLY A 46 9.19 -9.30 -5.04
C GLY A 46 8.79 -9.98 -6.34
N GLY A 47 9.53 -11.03 -6.73
CA GLY A 47 9.25 -11.78 -7.95
C GLY A 47 7.85 -12.38 -7.89
N ALA A 48 7.08 -12.16 -8.94
CA ALA A 48 5.78 -12.79 -9.14
C ALA A 48 5.97 -14.27 -9.48
N ALA A 49 6.25 -15.07 -8.45
CA ALA A 49 6.56 -16.49 -8.53
C ALA A 49 5.35 -17.32 -9.03
N GLY A 50 5.20 -17.42 -10.35
CA GLY A 50 4.10 -18.13 -11.01
C GLY A 50 3.57 -17.40 -12.26
N THR A 51 3.97 -16.15 -12.45
CA THR A 51 3.60 -15.35 -13.62
C THR A 51 4.39 -15.79 -14.86
N ASN A 52 3.70 -15.99 -15.97
CA ASN A 52 4.30 -16.44 -17.22
C ASN A 52 5.20 -15.36 -17.86
N GLU A 53 6.03 -15.74 -18.82
CA GLU A 53 7.03 -14.85 -19.41
C GLU A 53 6.42 -13.59 -20.04
N VAL A 54 5.27 -13.73 -20.70
CA VAL A 54 4.52 -12.60 -21.30
C VAL A 54 4.09 -11.61 -20.20
N GLY A 55 3.51 -12.13 -19.12
CA GLY A 55 3.07 -11.34 -17.98
C GLY A 55 4.22 -10.70 -17.22
N GLN A 56 5.32 -11.42 -16.99
CA GLN A 56 6.47 -10.90 -16.27
C GLN A 56 7.13 -9.75 -17.05
N LYS A 57 7.33 -9.93 -18.36
CA LYS A 57 7.84 -8.85 -19.23
C LYS A 57 6.93 -7.64 -19.20
N PHE A 58 5.61 -7.85 -19.30
CA PHE A 58 4.63 -6.77 -19.18
C PHE A 58 4.76 -6.00 -17.87
N LEU A 59 4.82 -6.69 -16.71
CA LEU A 59 4.94 -6.05 -15.40
C LEU A 59 6.26 -5.27 -15.26
N ASP A 60 7.38 -5.81 -15.75
CA ASP A 60 8.69 -5.17 -15.67
C ASP A 60 8.79 -3.90 -16.53
N GLU A 61 8.09 -3.86 -17.65
CA GLU A 61 7.97 -2.67 -18.51
C GLU A 61 6.97 -1.67 -17.92
N ASN A 62 5.82 -2.16 -17.44
CA ASN A 62 4.75 -1.34 -16.91
C ASN A 62 5.13 -0.60 -15.63
N ALA A 63 5.91 -1.23 -14.74
CA ALA A 63 6.43 -0.61 -13.52
C ALA A 63 7.23 0.67 -13.76
N LYS A 64 7.79 0.84 -14.97
CA LYS A 64 8.60 2.01 -15.35
C LYS A 64 7.74 3.15 -15.91
N ARG A 65 6.44 2.93 -16.15
CA ARG A 65 5.55 3.93 -16.76
C ARG A 65 5.17 5.02 -15.74
N PRO A 66 5.03 6.28 -16.18
CA PRO A 66 4.61 7.37 -15.30
C PRO A 66 3.25 7.11 -14.66
N GLY A 67 3.18 7.35 -13.34
CA GLY A 67 1.95 7.18 -12.56
C GLY A 67 1.63 5.74 -12.17
N VAL A 68 2.44 4.76 -12.59
CA VAL A 68 2.33 3.38 -12.11
C VAL A 68 3.02 3.28 -10.74
N VAL A 69 2.30 2.72 -9.78
CA VAL A 69 2.76 2.41 -8.43
C VAL A 69 2.83 0.90 -8.28
N THR A 70 3.94 0.38 -7.75
CA THR A 70 4.10 -1.04 -7.41
C THR A 70 4.03 -1.21 -5.90
N LEU A 71 3.14 -2.07 -5.43
CA LEU A 71 2.99 -2.42 -4.03
C LEU A 71 3.94 -3.57 -3.63
N PRO A 72 4.23 -3.75 -2.33
CA PRO A 72 5.08 -4.85 -1.86
C PRO A 72 4.59 -6.25 -2.25
N SER A 73 3.28 -6.42 -2.48
CA SER A 73 2.68 -7.67 -2.96
C SER A 73 3.01 -8.00 -4.42
N GLY A 74 3.56 -7.04 -5.17
CA GLY A 74 3.74 -7.11 -6.62
C GLY A 74 2.55 -6.56 -7.42
N LEU A 75 1.42 -6.25 -6.77
CA LEU A 75 0.32 -5.53 -7.42
C LEU A 75 0.82 -4.18 -7.94
N GLN A 76 0.56 -3.91 -9.22
CA GLN A 76 0.79 -2.59 -9.79
C GLN A 76 -0.55 -1.91 -10.03
N TYR A 77 -0.60 -0.59 -9.91
CA TYR A 77 -1.79 0.17 -10.28
C TYR A 77 -1.44 1.58 -10.77
N LYS A 78 -2.39 2.20 -11.47
CA LYS A 78 -2.38 3.60 -11.85
C LYS A 78 -3.75 4.20 -11.56
N VAL A 79 -3.77 5.36 -10.90
CA VAL A 79 -5.01 6.10 -10.68
C VAL A 79 -5.40 6.79 -11.97
N LEU A 80 -6.57 6.44 -12.54
CA LEU A 80 -7.12 7.08 -13.73
C LEU A 80 -8.00 8.28 -13.36
N ARG A 81 -8.74 8.15 -12.25
CA ARG A 81 -9.52 9.23 -11.67
C ARG A 81 -9.49 9.10 -10.16
N GLU A 82 -9.18 10.19 -9.48
CA GLU A 82 -9.30 10.29 -8.03
C GLU A 82 -10.76 10.52 -7.65
N GLY A 83 -11.24 9.72 -6.70
CA GLY A 83 -12.53 9.87 -6.05
C GLY A 83 -12.48 10.88 -4.91
N ASP A 84 -13.64 11.49 -4.65
CA ASP A 84 -13.86 12.42 -3.55
C ASP A 84 -14.26 11.72 -2.24
N GLY A 85 -14.42 10.38 -2.26
CA GLY A 85 -14.68 9.59 -1.07
C GLY A 85 -13.62 9.77 0.03
N GLU A 86 -14.08 9.74 1.28
CA GLU A 86 -13.27 9.98 2.48
C GLU A 86 -12.93 8.69 3.24
N ASP A 87 -13.44 7.55 2.80
CA ASP A 87 -13.28 6.27 3.45
C ASP A 87 -12.94 5.15 2.46
N HIS A 88 -12.18 4.18 2.94
CA HIS A 88 -11.94 2.90 2.28
C HIS A 88 -12.97 1.86 2.74
N PRO A 89 -13.32 0.88 1.90
CA PRO A 89 -14.10 -0.26 2.34
C PRO A 89 -13.29 -1.12 3.30
N THR A 90 -13.96 -1.71 4.29
CA THR A 90 -13.39 -2.84 5.04
C THR A 90 -13.48 -4.12 4.23
N VAL A 91 -12.77 -5.17 4.67
CA VAL A 91 -12.65 -6.42 3.90
C VAL A 91 -14.00 -7.10 3.60
N GLY A 92 -15.02 -6.88 4.42
CA GLY A 92 -16.38 -7.44 4.25
C GLY A 92 -17.40 -6.46 3.68
N ALA A 93 -17.02 -5.22 3.34
CA ALA A 93 -17.96 -4.20 2.90
C ALA A 93 -18.32 -4.38 1.41
N PRO A 94 -19.61 -4.55 1.07
CA PRO A 94 -20.03 -4.60 -0.33
C PRO A 94 -19.79 -3.25 -1.00
N CYS A 95 -19.25 -3.29 -2.21
CA CYS A 95 -18.96 -2.15 -3.05
C CYS A 95 -19.64 -2.33 -4.40
N GLU A 96 -20.41 -1.34 -4.83
CA GLU A 96 -20.90 -1.26 -6.20
C GLU A 96 -19.77 -0.82 -7.11
N CYS A 97 -19.44 -1.65 -8.07
CA CYS A 97 -18.32 -1.41 -8.96
C CYS A 97 -18.74 -1.50 -10.43
N HIS A 98 -18.11 -0.66 -11.23
CA HIS A 98 -17.92 -0.93 -12.65
C HIS A 98 -16.49 -1.43 -12.88
N TYR A 99 -16.35 -2.33 -13.83
CA TYR A 99 -15.06 -2.89 -14.22
C TYR A 99 -15.07 -3.48 -15.63
N ALA A 100 -13.87 -3.58 -16.19
CA ALA A 100 -13.50 -4.32 -17.40
C ALA A 100 -12.16 -5.04 -17.15
N GLY A 101 -12.02 -6.27 -17.64
CA GLY A 101 -10.84 -7.11 -17.44
C GLY A 101 -10.32 -7.72 -18.74
N THR A 102 -9.01 -7.59 -18.99
CA THR A 102 -8.28 -8.18 -20.11
C THR A 102 -6.93 -8.76 -19.64
N THR A 103 -6.21 -9.44 -20.53
CA THR A 103 -4.83 -9.89 -20.28
C THR A 103 -3.91 -9.35 -21.38
N PRO A 104 -2.58 -9.28 -21.15
CA PRO A 104 -1.63 -8.96 -22.21
C PRO A 104 -1.73 -9.92 -23.42
N SER A 105 -2.14 -11.17 -23.18
CA SER A 105 -2.36 -12.16 -24.25
C SER A 105 -3.59 -11.85 -25.11
N LEU A 106 -4.65 -11.29 -24.52
CA LEU A 106 -5.89 -10.93 -25.24
C LEU A 106 -5.79 -9.56 -25.90
N THR A 107 -5.11 -8.61 -25.25
CA THR A 107 -4.95 -7.24 -25.74
C THR A 107 -3.53 -6.77 -25.42
N PRO A 108 -2.54 -7.04 -26.31
CA PRO A 108 -1.12 -6.76 -26.05
C PRO A 108 -0.80 -5.30 -25.73
N ASN A 109 -1.60 -4.36 -26.25
CA ASN A 109 -1.45 -2.92 -26.05
C ASN A 109 -2.59 -2.32 -25.19
N ALA A 110 -3.21 -3.11 -24.29
CA ALA A 110 -4.36 -2.69 -23.49
C ALA A 110 -4.17 -1.33 -22.78
N ILE A 111 -2.98 -1.09 -22.25
CA ILE A 111 -2.61 0.11 -21.48
C ILE A 111 -2.59 1.41 -22.30
N ASP A 112 -2.61 1.30 -23.63
CA ASP A 112 -2.62 2.44 -24.55
C ASP A 112 -4.00 2.61 -25.22
N LEU A 113 -4.98 1.77 -24.87
CA LEU A 113 -6.33 1.76 -25.43
C LEU A 113 -7.39 2.17 -24.40
N ASP A 114 -8.56 2.58 -24.87
CA ASP A 114 -9.75 2.66 -24.01
C ASP A 114 -10.24 1.24 -23.65
N GLU A 115 -10.85 1.05 -22.47
CA GLU A 115 -11.39 -0.27 -22.11
C GLU A 115 -12.47 -0.76 -23.08
N ALA A 116 -13.18 0.17 -23.75
CA ALA A 116 -14.16 -0.17 -24.77
C ALA A 116 -13.56 -0.92 -25.96
N GLU A 117 -12.25 -0.78 -26.20
CA GLU A 117 -11.51 -1.42 -27.29
C GLU A 117 -10.88 -2.77 -26.88
N TRP A 118 -11.00 -3.16 -25.61
CA TRP A 118 -10.35 -4.37 -25.11
C TRP A 118 -11.07 -5.65 -25.55
N SER A 119 -10.26 -6.67 -25.88
CA SER A 119 -10.73 -8.05 -25.94
C SER A 119 -10.83 -8.60 -24.51
N GLU A 120 -11.97 -8.34 -23.87
CA GLU A 120 -12.16 -8.63 -22.46
C GLU A 120 -12.48 -10.11 -22.19
N PHE A 121 -12.04 -10.59 -21.02
CA PHE A 121 -12.57 -11.83 -20.44
C PHE A 121 -13.83 -11.60 -19.60
N ASP A 122 -13.99 -10.41 -19.00
CA ASP A 122 -15.16 -10.03 -18.22
C ASP A 122 -15.34 -8.50 -18.20
N SER A 123 -16.59 -8.03 -18.19
CA SER A 123 -16.91 -6.60 -18.16
C SER A 123 -18.34 -6.35 -17.69
N SER A 124 -18.47 -5.51 -16.67
CA SER A 124 -19.77 -5.00 -16.20
C SER A 124 -20.41 -4.02 -17.21
N TYR A 125 -19.58 -3.27 -17.94
CA TYR A 125 -20.07 -2.30 -18.93
C TYR A 125 -20.80 -3.00 -20.07
N LYS A 126 -20.26 -4.14 -20.55
CA LYS A 126 -20.94 -4.98 -21.56
C LYS A 126 -22.26 -5.58 -21.06
N ARG A 127 -22.40 -5.77 -19.75
CA ARG A 127 -23.67 -6.20 -19.13
C ARG A 127 -24.66 -5.04 -18.89
N GLY A 128 -24.23 -3.79 -19.06
CA GLY A 128 -25.06 -2.61 -18.84
C GLY A 128 -25.46 -2.34 -17.38
N SER A 129 -24.81 -2.99 -16.41
CA SER A 129 -25.13 -2.83 -14.99
C SER A 129 -23.90 -3.01 -14.10
N SER A 130 -23.85 -2.29 -12.96
CA SER A 130 -22.82 -2.46 -11.95
C SER A 130 -22.90 -3.85 -11.31
N THR A 131 -21.83 -4.25 -10.62
CA THR A 131 -21.82 -5.49 -9.84
C THR A 131 -21.32 -5.20 -8.43
N SER A 132 -21.94 -5.85 -7.45
CA SER A 132 -21.59 -5.70 -6.04
C SER A 132 -20.55 -6.73 -5.66
N PHE A 133 -19.40 -6.29 -5.13
CA PHE A 133 -18.34 -7.16 -4.62
C PHE A 133 -17.90 -6.73 -3.23
N ALA A 134 -17.59 -7.68 -2.36
CA ALA A 134 -16.83 -7.40 -1.14
C ALA A 134 -15.36 -7.82 -1.31
N PRO A 135 -14.38 -7.09 -0.74
CA PRO A 135 -12.96 -7.42 -0.91
C PRO A 135 -12.60 -8.87 -0.54
N ASN A 136 -13.27 -9.50 0.42
CA ASN A 136 -13.05 -10.89 0.82
C ASN A 136 -13.63 -11.96 -0.15
N GLN A 137 -14.34 -11.56 -1.21
CA GLN A 137 -15.01 -12.47 -2.15
C GLN A 137 -14.37 -12.52 -3.54
N VAL A 138 -13.29 -11.75 -3.73
CA VAL A 138 -12.63 -11.55 -5.02
C VAL A 138 -11.17 -12.00 -4.95
N ILE A 139 -10.49 -11.99 -6.09
CA ILE A 139 -9.06 -12.33 -6.18
C ILE A 139 -8.22 -11.39 -5.30
N LYS A 140 -7.08 -11.89 -4.79
CA LYS A 140 -6.25 -11.18 -3.81
C LYS A 140 -5.84 -9.77 -4.26
N GLY A 141 -5.56 -9.58 -5.54
CA GLY A 141 -5.22 -8.27 -6.10
C GLY A 141 -6.35 -7.26 -5.98
N TRP A 142 -7.60 -7.68 -6.21
CA TRP A 142 -8.78 -6.84 -5.97
C TRP A 142 -8.98 -6.59 -4.48
N THR A 143 -8.83 -7.63 -3.64
CA THR A 143 -8.94 -7.49 -2.18
C THR A 143 -8.02 -6.40 -1.64
N GLU A 144 -6.78 -6.34 -2.11
CA GLU A 144 -5.81 -5.33 -1.73
C GLU A 144 -6.18 -3.95 -2.30
N ALA A 145 -6.42 -3.85 -3.62
CA ALA A 145 -6.72 -2.59 -4.29
C ALA A 145 -7.97 -1.90 -3.74
N MET A 146 -9.07 -2.64 -3.58
CA MET A 146 -10.34 -2.08 -3.10
C MET A 146 -10.18 -1.41 -1.73
N GLN A 147 -9.35 -1.98 -0.85
CA GLN A 147 -9.12 -1.44 0.51
C GLN A 147 -8.17 -0.23 0.56
N LEU A 148 -7.64 0.18 -0.58
CA LEU A 148 -6.85 1.39 -0.81
C LEU A 148 -7.63 2.46 -1.60
N MET A 149 -8.73 2.07 -2.23
CA MET A 149 -9.60 2.95 -3.01
C MET A 149 -10.69 3.56 -2.12
N VAL A 150 -11.24 4.68 -2.58
CA VAL A 150 -12.43 5.35 -2.04
C VAL A 150 -13.56 5.37 -3.07
N GLU A 151 -14.76 5.79 -2.67
CA GLU A 151 -15.83 6.08 -3.62
C GLU A 151 -15.40 7.12 -4.67
N GLY A 152 -15.76 6.87 -5.92
CA GLY A 152 -15.42 7.68 -7.09
C GLY A 152 -14.07 7.35 -7.74
N ASP A 153 -13.18 6.62 -7.04
CA ASP A 153 -11.90 6.22 -7.61
C ASP A 153 -12.11 5.32 -8.82
N LYS A 154 -11.35 5.59 -9.88
CA LYS A 154 -11.18 4.69 -11.03
C LYS A 154 -9.71 4.37 -11.19
N TRP A 155 -9.35 3.10 -11.03
CA TRP A 155 -7.97 2.61 -11.09
C TRP A 155 -7.81 1.65 -12.26
N GLU A 156 -6.65 1.72 -12.90
CA GLU A 156 -6.12 0.64 -13.74
C GLU A 156 -5.17 -0.21 -12.89
N MET A 157 -5.45 -1.51 -12.79
CA MET A 157 -4.73 -2.45 -11.95
C MET A 157 -4.07 -3.52 -12.82
N TYR A 158 -2.85 -3.90 -12.48
CA TYR A 158 -2.08 -4.93 -13.15
C TYR A 158 -1.68 -5.98 -12.12
N ILE A 159 -2.34 -7.12 -12.20
CA ILE A 159 -2.38 -8.12 -11.14
C ILE A 159 -1.52 -9.30 -11.58
N PRO A 160 -0.38 -9.55 -10.93
CA PRO A 160 0.41 -10.76 -11.14
C PRO A 160 -0.43 -12.01 -10.84
N SER A 161 -0.09 -13.11 -11.50
CA SER A 161 -0.93 -14.33 -11.45
C SER A 161 -1.15 -14.86 -10.02
N ASP A 162 -0.17 -14.75 -9.13
CA ASP A 162 -0.27 -15.19 -7.72
C ASP A 162 -1.31 -14.41 -6.88
N LEU A 163 -1.62 -13.20 -7.35
CA LEU A 163 -2.69 -12.35 -6.82
C LEU A 163 -4.00 -12.48 -7.61
N GLY A 164 -3.98 -13.23 -8.72
CA GLY A 164 -5.11 -13.55 -9.59
C GLY A 164 -5.45 -15.04 -9.54
N TYR A 165 -5.33 -15.72 -10.69
CA TYR A 165 -5.72 -17.13 -10.86
C TYR A 165 -4.54 -18.13 -10.90
N GLY A 166 -3.32 -17.67 -10.64
CA GLY A 166 -2.10 -18.49 -10.56
C GLY A 166 -1.79 -19.29 -11.82
N GLU A 167 -1.03 -20.37 -11.66
CA GLU A 167 -0.64 -21.28 -12.75
C GLU A 167 -1.82 -22.02 -13.40
N GLY A 168 -2.97 -22.13 -12.70
CA GLY A 168 -4.16 -22.82 -13.20
C GLY A 168 -4.97 -22.00 -14.21
N GLY A 169 -4.88 -20.67 -14.16
CA GLY A 169 -5.73 -19.80 -14.97
C GLY A 169 -7.22 -19.92 -14.63
N SER A 170 -8.09 -19.44 -15.52
CA SER A 170 -9.55 -19.51 -15.34
C SER A 170 -10.30 -19.47 -16.67
N GLY A 171 -11.16 -20.47 -16.87
CA GLY A 171 -11.93 -20.63 -18.10
C GLY A 171 -11.04 -20.75 -19.35
N ALA A 172 -11.57 -20.35 -20.51
CA ALA A 172 -10.85 -20.45 -21.78
C ALA A 172 -9.98 -19.22 -22.10
N LYS A 173 -10.21 -18.08 -21.41
CA LYS A 173 -9.63 -16.78 -21.75
C LYS A 173 -8.45 -16.36 -20.86
N ILE A 174 -8.35 -16.90 -19.64
CA ILE A 174 -7.25 -16.60 -18.71
C ILE A 174 -6.39 -17.85 -18.62
N LYS A 175 -5.19 -17.80 -19.20
CA LYS A 175 -4.25 -18.93 -19.19
C LYS A 175 -3.49 -18.98 -17.87
N GLY A 176 -2.84 -20.11 -17.64
CA GLY A 176 -1.93 -20.27 -16.52
C GLY A 176 -0.83 -19.20 -16.49
N GLY A 177 -0.65 -18.59 -15.32
CA GLY A 177 0.36 -17.56 -15.11
C GLY A 177 0.05 -16.21 -15.76
N ASP A 178 -1.13 -16.01 -16.35
CA ASP A 178 -1.47 -14.72 -16.97
C ASP A 178 -1.54 -13.60 -15.93
N VAL A 179 -0.99 -12.44 -16.31
CA VAL A 179 -1.29 -11.16 -15.65
C VAL A 179 -2.68 -10.72 -16.06
N LEU A 180 -3.42 -10.17 -15.09
CA LEU A 180 -4.72 -9.56 -15.34
C LEU A 180 -4.57 -8.05 -15.35
N ILE A 181 -5.18 -7.40 -16.34
CA ILE A 181 -5.32 -5.95 -16.41
C ILE A 181 -6.79 -5.65 -16.17
N PHE A 182 -7.08 -4.81 -15.19
CA PHE A 182 -8.43 -4.35 -14.90
C PHE A 182 -8.49 -2.84 -14.90
N ARG A 183 -9.57 -2.27 -15.44
CA ARG A 183 -10.05 -0.95 -15.02
C ARG A 183 -11.24 -1.16 -14.12
N MET A 184 -11.20 -0.57 -12.93
CA MET A 184 -12.25 -0.70 -11.92
C MET A 184 -12.57 0.65 -11.32
N GLU A 185 -13.86 0.89 -11.12
CA GLU A 185 -14.42 2.08 -10.51
C GLU A 185 -15.29 1.67 -9.31
N ILE A 186 -15.06 2.26 -8.14
CA ILE A 186 -15.97 2.11 -6.99
C ILE A 186 -17.01 3.23 -7.06
N LEU A 187 -18.25 2.87 -7.34
CA LEU A 187 -19.37 3.80 -7.38
C LEU A 187 -19.87 4.12 -5.96
N GLN A 188 -19.95 3.09 -5.12
CA GLN A 188 -20.50 3.21 -3.77
C GLN A 188 -20.00 2.09 -2.86
N ILE A 189 -19.69 2.40 -1.60
CA ILE A 189 -19.42 1.44 -0.53
C ILE A 189 -20.67 1.33 0.35
N LYS A 190 -21.27 0.14 0.39
CA LYS A 190 -22.54 -0.18 1.07
C LYS A 190 -22.38 -0.87 2.44
N GLY A 191 -21.16 -0.97 2.96
CA GLY A 191 -20.86 -1.66 4.22
C GLY A 191 -20.00 -0.84 5.20
N GLU A 192 -19.34 -1.53 6.14
CA GLU A 192 -18.45 -0.90 7.12
C GLU A 192 -17.25 -0.25 6.41
N LYS A 193 -16.98 1.00 6.77
CA LYS A 193 -15.94 1.84 6.18
C LYS A 193 -14.85 2.17 7.20
N LYS A 194 -13.63 2.39 6.72
CA LYS A 194 -12.51 2.93 7.52
C LYS A 194 -12.04 4.25 6.91
N PRO A 195 -11.69 5.27 7.70
CA PRO A 195 -11.25 6.56 7.17
C PRO A 195 -10.04 6.42 6.24
N ALA A 196 -10.07 7.17 5.13
CA ALA A 196 -8.94 7.29 4.24
C ALA A 196 -7.90 8.27 4.80
N ASP A 197 -6.62 7.99 4.55
CA ASP A 197 -5.49 8.71 5.14
C ASP A 197 -5.14 10.02 4.44
N LYS A 198 -6.14 10.68 3.84
CA LYS A 198 -5.94 11.84 2.94
C LYS A 198 -5.63 13.15 3.67
N CYS A 199 -5.95 13.24 4.96
CA CYS A 199 -5.81 14.49 5.71
C CYS A 199 -4.33 14.80 6.04
N ASP A 200 -3.81 15.86 5.43
CA ASP A 200 -2.57 16.53 5.80
C ASP A 200 -2.81 17.50 6.95
N ILE A 201 -2.12 17.31 8.06
CA ILE A 201 -2.39 18.05 9.30
C ILE A 201 -1.87 19.50 9.29
N ASP A 202 -0.98 19.87 8.35
CA ASP A 202 -0.42 21.22 8.27
C ASP A 202 -1.27 22.10 7.38
N SER A 203 -1.40 21.69 6.12
CA SER A 203 -2.14 22.38 5.07
C SER A 203 -3.65 22.18 5.17
N LEU A 204 -4.09 21.17 5.92
CA LEU A 204 -5.48 20.70 5.96
C LEU A 204 -6.01 20.20 4.61
N ALA A 205 -5.13 19.98 3.62
CA ALA A 205 -5.48 19.37 2.36
C ALA A 205 -5.96 17.93 2.57
N GLY A 206 -7.01 17.53 1.85
CA GLY A 206 -7.61 16.19 1.98
C GLY A 206 -8.31 15.92 3.31
N CYS A 207 -8.46 16.93 4.18
CA CYS A 207 -9.23 16.81 5.42
C CYS A 207 -10.69 17.20 5.20
N ASN A 208 -11.61 16.42 5.78
CA ASN A 208 -13.02 16.79 5.86
C ASN A 208 -13.28 17.82 6.98
N ASP A 209 -14.49 18.38 7.04
CA ASP A 209 -14.81 19.43 8.01
C ASP A 209 -14.66 19.00 9.47
N LYS A 210 -15.02 17.75 9.79
CA LYS A 210 -14.82 17.19 11.13
C LYS A 210 -13.34 17.05 11.47
N GLN A 211 -12.53 16.58 10.53
CA GLN A 211 -11.09 16.43 10.68
C GLN A 211 -10.41 17.80 10.83
N LYS A 212 -10.76 18.78 9.98
CA LYS A 212 -10.26 20.17 10.07
C LYS A 212 -10.53 20.76 11.45
N ALA A 213 -11.80 20.71 11.89
CA ALA A 213 -12.19 21.23 13.20
C ALA A 213 -11.44 20.51 14.34
N TYR A 214 -11.25 19.19 14.22
CA TYR A 214 -10.53 18.41 15.21
C TYR A 214 -9.03 18.72 15.24
N VAL A 215 -8.37 18.81 14.08
CA VAL A 215 -6.95 19.16 13.96
C VAL A 215 -6.70 20.54 14.54
N GLU A 216 -7.49 21.55 14.17
CA GLU A 216 -7.34 22.92 14.67
C GLU A 216 -7.57 23.01 16.19
N LYS A 217 -8.51 22.22 16.73
CA LYS A 217 -8.68 22.09 18.19
C LYS A 217 -7.44 21.48 18.84
N GLN A 218 -6.88 20.42 18.27
CA GLN A 218 -5.76 19.68 18.86
C GLN A 218 -4.42 20.38 18.69
N LYS A 219 -4.24 21.23 17.67
CA LYS A 219 -3.06 22.12 17.53
C LYS A 219 -2.91 23.08 18.73
N LYS A 220 -4.02 23.49 19.34
CA LYS A 220 -4.03 24.37 20.54
C LYS A 220 -3.77 23.62 21.85
N ALA A 221 -3.83 22.29 21.85
CA ALA A 221 -3.53 21.48 23.03
C ALA A 221 -2.02 21.34 23.24
N THR A 222 -1.59 21.00 24.45
CA THR A 222 -0.19 20.63 24.71
C THR A 222 0.07 19.19 24.27
N GLY A 223 1.33 18.83 24.01
CA GLY A 223 1.71 17.46 23.66
C GLY A 223 1.28 16.44 24.72
N GLU A 224 1.36 16.78 26.01
CA GLU A 224 0.85 15.94 27.10
C GLU A 224 -0.65 15.70 27.02
N LYS A 225 -1.44 16.75 26.75
CA LYS A 225 -2.89 16.63 26.58
C LYS A 225 -3.24 15.77 25.38
N ARG A 226 -2.50 15.90 24.27
CA ARG A 226 -2.66 15.02 23.09
C ARG A 226 -2.37 13.56 23.45
N LYS A 227 -1.25 13.28 24.13
CA LYS A 227 -0.88 11.92 24.57
C LYS A 227 -1.93 11.30 25.50
N ALA A 228 -2.46 12.08 26.45
CA ALA A 228 -3.53 11.64 27.33
C ALA A 228 -4.83 11.31 26.56
N GLU A 229 -5.20 12.15 25.58
CA GLU A 229 -6.37 11.92 24.74
C GLU A 229 -6.20 10.66 23.85
N ILE A 230 -5.01 10.43 23.28
CA ILE A 230 -4.72 9.20 22.51
C ILE A 230 -5.01 7.97 23.36
N LYS A 231 -4.43 7.90 24.58
CA LYS A 231 -4.62 6.76 25.49
C LYS A 231 -6.10 6.55 25.84
N ARG A 232 -6.84 7.64 26.07
CA ARG A 232 -8.28 7.58 26.35
C ARG A 232 -9.05 6.99 25.16
N LEU A 233 -8.78 7.48 23.95
CA LEU A 233 -9.47 7.02 22.73
C LEU A 233 -9.10 5.57 22.37
N GLU A 234 -7.84 5.16 22.52
CA GLU A 234 -7.42 3.77 22.32
C GLU A 234 -8.12 2.82 23.30
N GLY A 235 -8.29 3.22 24.56
CA GLY A 235 -9.07 2.46 25.54
C GLY A 235 -10.55 2.28 25.15
N MET A 236 -11.10 3.17 24.31
CA MET A 236 -12.47 3.04 23.80
C MET A 236 -12.60 2.07 22.63
N MET A 237 -11.50 1.68 21.96
CA MET A 237 -11.56 0.83 20.76
C MET A 237 -12.10 -0.59 21.03
N GLY A 238 -11.95 -1.09 22.27
CA GLY A 238 -12.46 -2.40 22.67
C GLY A 238 -13.96 -2.41 23.04
N GLY A 239 -14.61 -1.24 23.07
CA GLY A 239 -16.02 -1.12 23.42
C GLY A 239 -16.95 -1.34 22.22
N GLU A 240 -18.17 -1.79 22.49
CA GLU A 240 -19.22 -1.88 21.47
C GLU A 240 -19.72 -0.47 21.08
N MET A 241 -19.76 -0.18 19.79
CA MET A 241 -20.23 1.10 19.26
C MET A 241 -20.68 0.98 17.80
N LYS A 242 -21.47 1.96 17.34
CA LYS A 242 -21.89 2.08 15.93
C LYS A 242 -20.68 2.23 15.00
N ALA A 243 -20.78 1.71 13.79
CA ALA A 243 -19.70 1.70 12.79
C ALA A 243 -19.15 3.11 12.51
N GLU A 244 -20.02 4.11 12.39
CA GLU A 244 -19.63 5.50 12.13
C GLU A 244 -18.87 6.10 13.32
N ALA A 245 -19.27 5.75 14.55
CA ALA A 245 -18.59 6.20 15.77
C ALA A 245 -17.21 5.56 15.89
N LYS A 246 -17.09 4.28 15.51
CA LYS A 246 -15.81 3.54 15.46
C LYS A 246 -14.88 4.10 14.40
N SER A 247 -15.38 4.35 13.19
CA SER A 247 -14.64 5.00 12.10
C SER A 247 -14.10 6.36 12.57
N TRP A 248 -14.95 7.19 13.17
CA TRP A 248 -14.53 8.49 13.68
C TRP A 248 -13.54 8.40 14.86
N LEU A 249 -13.67 7.38 15.72
CA LEU A 249 -12.68 7.11 16.78
C LEU A 249 -11.29 6.83 16.18
N MET A 250 -11.23 5.95 15.17
CA MET A 250 -9.97 5.61 14.48
C MET A 250 -9.35 6.84 13.80
N SER A 251 -10.17 7.66 13.10
CA SER A 251 -9.73 8.91 12.48
C SER A 251 -9.07 9.86 13.49
N ARG A 252 -9.71 10.06 14.66
CA ARG A 252 -9.18 10.92 15.72
C ARG A 252 -7.85 10.43 16.29
N ILE A 253 -7.76 9.14 16.61
CA ILE A 253 -6.52 8.53 17.11
C ILE A 253 -5.39 8.77 16.11
N LYS A 254 -5.67 8.57 14.82
CA LYS A 254 -4.69 8.76 13.76
C LYS A 254 -4.22 10.21 13.64
N LEU A 255 -5.14 11.17 13.58
CA LEU A 255 -4.82 12.60 13.51
C LEU A 255 -3.98 13.05 14.72
N LEU A 256 -4.34 12.59 15.92
CA LEU A 256 -3.57 12.88 17.13
C LEU A 256 -2.16 12.29 17.10
N LYS A 257 -2.00 11.06 16.60
CA LYS A 257 -0.68 10.44 16.43
C LYS A 257 0.18 11.24 15.45
N LYS A 258 -0.38 11.66 14.30
CA LYS A 258 0.31 12.55 13.34
C LYS A 258 0.73 13.89 13.96
N LEU A 259 -0.13 14.50 14.77
CA LEU A 259 0.19 15.75 15.47
C LEU A 259 1.27 15.55 16.54
N SER A 260 1.19 14.46 17.31
CA SER A 260 2.12 14.20 18.42
C SER A 260 3.51 13.80 17.95
N SER A 261 3.63 13.10 16.82
CA SER A 261 4.94 12.77 16.23
C SER A 261 5.72 14.01 15.78
N LYS A 262 5.06 15.15 15.58
CA LYS A 262 5.73 16.42 15.26
C LYS A 262 6.27 17.15 16.48
N ASP A 263 5.68 16.95 17.66
CA ASP A 263 6.19 17.56 18.89
C ASP A 263 7.54 16.95 19.31
N GLU A 264 7.89 15.79 18.76
CA GLU A 264 9.11 15.03 19.06
C GLU A 264 10.24 15.26 18.03
N LEU A 265 9.99 16.06 16.99
CA LEU A 265 10.93 16.47 15.93
C LEU A 265 11.37 17.92 16.10
#